data_AF-A0A7S2TWN4-F1
#
_entry.id   AF-A0A7S2TWN4-F1
#
_cell.length_a   1.000
_cell.length_b   1.000
_cell.length_c   1.000
_cell.angle_alpha   90.00
_cell.angle_beta   90.00
_cell.angle_gamma   90.00
#
_symmetry.space_group_name_H-M   'P 1'
#
loop_
_entity.id
_entity.type
_entity.pdbx_description
1 polymer ?
#
loop_
_entity_poly.entity_id
_entity_poly.type
_entity_poly.pdbx_seq_one_letter_code
_entity_poly.pdbx_strand_id
1 'polypeptide(L)'
;SDARRCGKKFCNRCGATKERSAFHKKRVSLTTGKTILQSECKACKNAVSREHYYARVGDATIVRRRLRTFVEVPHGKKACNRCHEVKRLCEFYTHGKTKSGKTRHSYICKRCDDKNRGERRLARRRRLRESDCSAVK
;
A
#
# COMPACT_ATOMS: atom_id res chain seq x y z
N SER A 1 41.55 -11.96 23.00
CA SER A 1 41.05 -10.82 23.79
C SER A 1 40.03 -10.04 22.99
N ASP A 2 38.78 -10.50 22.95
CA ASP A 2 37.72 -9.95 22.09
C ASP A 2 37.03 -8.73 22.72
N ALA A 3 37.37 -7.56 22.19
CA ALA A 3 36.79 -6.29 22.58
C ALA A 3 35.28 -6.25 22.25
N ARG A 4 34.48 -6.18 23.32
CA ARG A 4 33.04 -5.91 23.38
C ARG A 4 32.67 -4.74 22.44
N ARG A 5 32.14 -5.02 21.24
CA ARG A 5 31.70 -3.99 20.28
C ARG A 5 30.42 -3.29 20.74
N CYS A 6 30.60 -2.26 21.55
CA CYS A 6 29.89 -0.97 21.60
C CYS A 6 28.42 -0.98 21.11
N GLY A 7 27.47 -1.05 22.05
CA GLY A 7 26.01 -0.99 21.83
C GLY A 7 25.44 0.36 21.34
N LYS A 8 26.27 1.23 20.78
CA LYS A 8 25.88 2.58 20.31
C LYS A 8 26.00 2.70 18.78
N LYS A 9 25.22 3.58 18.17
CA LYS A 9 25.14 3.85 16.73
C LYS A 9 24.87 5.34 16.50
N PHE A 10 25.53 5.90 15.50
CA PHE A 10 25.36 7.28 15.07
C PHE A 10 24.07 7.46 14.26
N CYS A 11 23.31 8.52 14.57
CA CYS A 11 22.15 8.95 13.80
C CYS A 11 22.57 9.97 12.74
N ASN A 12 22.39 9.64 11.46
CA ASN A 12 22.77 10.53 10.35
C ASN A 12 21.93 11.81 10.21
N ARG A 13 20.79 11.91 10.92
CA ARG A 13 19.91 13.09 10.85
C ARG A 13 20.16 14.11 11.95
N CYS A 14 20.31 13.66 13.20
CA CYS A 14 20.48 14.57 14.35
C CYS A 14 21.93 14.59 14.89
N GLY A 15 22.87 13.88 14.26
CA GLY A 15 24.28 13.86 14.66
C GLY A 15 24.58 13.15 15.99
N ALA A 16 23.57 12.70 16.72
CA ALA A 16 23.77 12.09 18.04
C ALA A 16 24.13 10.60 17.95
N THR A 17 25.09 10.17 18.77
CA THR A 17 25.39 8.76 19.02
C THR A 17 24.44 8.23 20.09
N LYS A 18 23.56 7.31 19.71
CA LYS A 18 22.52 6.74 20.57
C LYS A 18 22.69 5.24 20.70
N GLU A 19 22.00 4.61 21.65
CA GLU A 19 21.95 3.16 21.72
C GLU A 19 21.34 2.54 20.46
N ARG A 20 21.77 1.32 20.12
CA ARG A 20 21.20 0.55 19.01
C ARG A 20 19.69 0.32 19.16
N SER A 21 19.18 0.28 20.39
CA SER A 21 17.75 0.20 20.74
C SER A 21 16.94 1.42 20.25
N ALA A 22 17.60 2.56 20.07
CA ALA A 22 17.00 3.81 19.59
C ALA A 22 16.83 3.87 18.05
N PHE A 23 17.10 2.77 17.35
CA PHE A 23 16.95 2.66 15.89
C PHE A 23 15.96 1.54 15.54
N HIS A 24 15.18 1.71 14.45
CA HIS A 24 14.32 0.65 13.94
C HIS A 24 15.14 -0.42 13.21
N LYS A 25 14.67 -1.68 13.26
CA LYS A 25 15.20 -2.77 12.42
C LYS A 25 14.78 -2.50 10.97
N LYS A 26 15.72 -2.59 10.02
CA LYS A 26 15.48 -2.39 8.58
C LYS A 26 15.32 -3.72 7.85
N ARG A 27 16.31 -4.59 8.00
CA ARG A 27 16.33 -5.95 7.44
C ARG A 27 17.35 -6.82 8.16
N VAL A 28 17.37 -8.11 7.89
CA VAL A 28 18.42 -9.03 8.33
C VAL A 28 19.37 -9.28 7.16
N SER A 29 20.68 -9.27 7.43
CA SER A 29 21.69 -9.64 6.42
C SER A 29 21.61 -11.14 6.17
N LEU A 30 21.43 -11.54 4.90
CA LEU A 30 21.37 -12.95 4.51
C LEU A 30 22.72 -13.67 4.70
N THR A 31 23.82 -12.95 4.54
CA THR A 31 25.20 -13.49 4.68
C THR A 31 25.66 -13.60 6.12
N THR A 32 25.28 -12.66 6.99
CA THR A 32 25.81 -12.63 8.37
C THR A 32 24.77 -12.92 9.45
N GLY A 33 23.49 -13.04 9.08
CA GLY A 33 22.37 -13.14 10.02
C GLY A 33 22.15 -11.91 10.90
N LYS A 34 22.97 -10.86 10.76
CA LYS A 34 22.92 -9.67 11.62
C LYS A 34 21.77 -8.75 11.22
N THR A 35 21.07 -8.24 12.23
CA THR A 35 20.03 -7.22 12.02
C THR A 35 20.69 -5.90 11.60
N ILE A 36 20.33 -5.43 10.41
CA ILE A 36 20.68 -4.11 9.90
C ILE A 36 19.65 -3.12 10.43
N LEU A 37 20.12 -2.12 11.17
CA LEU A 37 19.30 -1.03 11.71
C LEU A 37 19.21 0.12 10.71
N GLN A 38 18.14 0.91 10.80
CA GLN A 38 17.99 2.16 10.05
C GLN A 38 19.15 3.13 10.35
N SER A 39 19.45 4.04 9.43
CA SER A 39 20.48 5.07 9.60
C SER A 39 20.04 6.20 10.54
N GLU A 40 18.73 6.47 10.59
CA GLU A 40 18.11 7.48 11.45
C GLU A 40 17.57 6.85 12.74
N CYS A 41 17.66 7.59 13.85
CA CYS A 41 17.03 7.17 15.10
C CYS A 41 15.49 7.24 15.02
N LYS A 42 14.80 6.49 15.89
CA LYS A 42 13.32 6.41 15.96
C LYS A 42 12.67 7.78 16.02
N ALA A 43 13.18 8.69 16.85
CA ALA A 43 12.65 10.05 17.00
C ALA A 43 12.70 10.83 15.67
N CYS A 44 13.87 10.84 15.02
CA CYS A 44 14.06 11.46 13.71
C CYS A 44 13.12 10.87 12.66
N LYS A 45 13.01 9.54 12.61
CA LYS A 45 12.17 8.87 11.63
C LYS A 45 10.67 9.16 11.86
N ASN A 46 10.26 9.25 13.11
CA ASN A 46 8.88 9.56 13.48
C ASN A 46 8.52 11.03 13.17
N ALA A 47 9.44 11.96 13.39
CA ALA A 47 9.25 13.37 13.03
C ALA A 47 8.95 13.52 11.53
N VAL A 48 9.78 12.91 10.67
CA VAL A 48 9.57 12.86 9.21
C VAL A 48 8.25 12.24 8.83
N SER A 49 7.92 11.11 9.46
CA SER A 49 6.68 10.39 9.15
C SER A 49 5.45 11.22 9.52
N ARG A 50 5.51 11.98 10.62
CA ARG A 50 4.47 12.95 11.01
C ARG A 50 4.39 14.11 10.02
N GLU A 51 5.52 14.68 9.63
CA GLU A 51 5.58 15.75 8.64
C GLU A 51 4.93 15.31 7.31
N HIS A 52 5.32 14.16 6.76
CA HIS A 52 4.68 13.60 5.56
C HIS A 52 3.19 13.29 5.76
N TYR A 53 2.78 12.89 6.96
CA TYR A 53 1.38 12.66 7.27
C TYR A 53 0.59 13.98 7.19
N TYR A 54 1.05 15.05 7.84
CA TYR A 54 0.37 16.34 7.81
C TYR A 54 0.42 16.99 6.42
N ALA A 55 1.53 16.87 5.70
CA ALA A 55 1.63 17.31 4.31
C ALA A 55 0.58 16.61 3.42
N ARG A 56 0.31 15.32 3.64
CA ARG A 56 -0.73 14.57 2.93
C ARG A 56 -2.15 14.86 3.41
N VAL A 57 -2.35 15.16 4.70
CA VAL A 57 -3.67 15.48 5.25
C VAL A 57 -4.13 16.87 4.83
N GLY A 58 -3.20 17.83 4.69
CA GLY A 58 -3.48 19.14 4.09
C GLY A 58 -3.70 19.10 2.57
N ASP A 59 -3.31 18.00 1.93
CA ASP A 59 -3.53 17.78 0.50
C ASP A 59 -5.01 17.39 0.25
N ALA A 60 -5.76 18.27 -0.40
CA ALA A 60 -7.19 18.13 -0.69
C ALA A 60 -7.56 16.81 -1.42
N THR A 61 -6.57 16.11 -1.97
CA THR A 61 -6.70 14.77 -2.55
C THR A 61 -7.10 13.68 -1.54
N ILE A 62 -6.72 13.78 -0.26
CA ILE A 62 -7.21 12.86 0.80
C ILE A 62 -8.64 13.19 1.21
N VAL A 63 -8.98 14.48 1.28
CA VAL A 63 -10.35 14.93 1.52
C VAL A 63 -11.28 14.41 0.44
N ARG A 64 -10.89 14.42 -0.85
CA ARG A 64 -11.65 13.81 -1.94
C ARG A 64 -11.90 12.30 -1.75
N ARG A 65 -11.02 11.57 -1.08
CA ARG A 65 -11.23 10.13 -0.79
C ARG A 65 -12.25 9.90 0.33
N ARG A 66 -12.39 10.86 1.25
CA ARG A 66 -13.38 10.85 2.35
C ARG A 66 -14.71 11.51 1.98
N LEU A 67 -14.70 12.49 1.08
CA LEU A 67 -15.86 13.01 0.35
C LEU A 67 -16.30 12.03 -0.75
N ARG A 68 -16.37 10.74 -0.43
CA ARG A 68 -17.42 9.95 -1.09
C ARG A 68 -18.70 10.60 -0.64
N THR A 69 -19.27 11.41 -1.53
CA THR A 69 -20.67 11.79 -1.50
C THR A 69 -21.43 10.57 -1.00
N PHE A 70 -22.02 10.68 0.18
CA PHE A 70 -22.94 9.69 0.70
C PHE A 70 -24.16 9.76 -0.20
N VAL A 71 -24.04 9.19 -1.41
CA VAL A 71 -25.19 8.90 -2.24
C VAL A 71 -25.98 7.91 -1.43
N GLU A 72 -27.16 8.31 -0.96
CA GLU A 72 -28.09 7.38 -0.32
C GLU A 72 -28.34 6.24 -1.30
N VAL A 73 -27.80 5.07 -0.99
CA VAL A 73 -27.95 3.90 -1.84
C VAL A 73 -29.18 3.15 -1.34
N PRO A 74 -30.23 2.98 -2.17
CA PRO A 74 -31.40 2.23 -1.78
C PRO A 74 -31.05 0.80 -1.35
N HIS A 75 -31.86 0.22 -0.45
CA HIS A 75 -31.69 -1.15 -0.01
C HIS A 75 -31.62 -2.12 -1.20
N GLY A 76 -30.66 -3.06 -1.17
CA GLY A 76 -30.44 -4.00 -2.28
C GLY A 76 -29.68 -3.44 -3.49
N LYS A 77 -29.19 -2.20 -3.43
CA LYS A 77 -28.31 -1.59 -4.45
C LYS A 77 -26.93 -1.27 -3.88
N LYS A 78 -25.97 -0.97 -4.76
CA LYS A 78 -24.60 -0.57 -4.43
C LYS A 78 -24.05 0.37 -5.51
N ALA A 79 -23.33 1.43 -5.10
CA ALA A 79 -22.58 2.27 -6.02
C ALA A 79 -21.26 1.60 -6.47
N CYS A 80 -20.98 1.60 -7.76
CA CYS A 80 -19.72 1.11 -8.31
C CYS A 80 -18.60 2.13 -8.09
N ASN A 81 -17.47 1.72 -7.50
CA ASN A 81 -16.35 2.64 -7.25
C ASN A 81 -15.56 3.04 -8.51
N ARG A 82 -15.90 2.49 -9.69
CA ARG A 82 -15.21 2.76 -10.95
C ARG A 82 -16.03 3.64 -11.90
N CYS A 83 -17.30 3.30 -12.10
CA CYS A 83 -18.21 4.09 -12.96
C CYS A 83 -19.15 5.00 -12.17
N HIS A 84 -19.15 4.93 -10.83
CA HIS A 84 -19.98 5.74 -9.93
C HIS A 84 -21.51 5.55 -10.06
N GLU A 85 -21.97 4.66 -10.93
CA GLU A 85 -23.39 4.29 -11.05
C GLU A 85 -23.88 3.42 -9.87
N VAL A 86 -25.11 3.68 -9.43
CA VAL A 86 -25.84 2.84 -8.47
C VAL A 86 -26.48 1.67 -9.21
N LYS A 87 -26.10 0.44 -8.83
CA LYS A 87 -26.46 -0.81 -9.50
C LYS A 87 -27.05 -1.82 -8.53
N ARG A 88 -27.76 -2.84 -9.03
CA ARG A 88 -28.29 -3.93 -8.18
C ARG A 88 -27.14 -4.78 -7.65
N LEU A 89 -27.29 -5.37 -6.45
CA LEU A 89 -26.24 -6.23 -5.87
C LEU A 89 -25.83 -7.43 -6.76
N CYS A 90 -26.74 -7.93 -7.60
CA CYS A 90 -26.47 -9.00 -8.57
C CYS A 90 -25.50 -8.60 -9.69
N GLU A 91 -25.31 -7.29 -9.92
CA GLU A 91 -24.34 -6.75 -10.88
C GLU A 91 -22.91 -6.68 -10.29
N PHE A 92 -22.71 -7.17 -9.08
CA PHE A 92 -21.40 -7.24 -8.41
C PHE A 92 -21.02 -8.70 -8.15
N TYR A 93 -19.74 -9.02 -8.25
CA TYR A 93 -19.24 -10.32 -7.79
C TYR A 93 -19.39 -10.47 -6.28
N THR A 94 -19.60 -11.70 -5.81
CA THR A 94 -19.63 -12.05 -4.39
C THR A 94 -18.27 -12.59 -3.96
N HIS A 95 -17.85 -12.26 -2.73
CA HIS A 95 -16.58 -12.62 -2.13
C HIS A 95 -16.82 -13.29 -0.78
N GLY A 96 -17.37 -14.50 -0.81
CA GLY A 96 -17.68 -15.25 0.40
C GLY A 96 -18.57 -14.49 1.40
N LYS A 97 -18.60 -15.00 2.63
CA LYS A 97 -19.32 -14.40 3.75
C LYS A 97 -18.35 -13.71 4.71
N THR A 98 -18.79 -12.60 5.27
CA THR A 98 -18.10 -11.93 6.38
C THR A 98 -18.24 -12.74 7.68
N LYS A 99 -17.49 -12.38 8.73
CA LYS A 99 -17.60 -13.01 10.06
C LYS A 99 -19.02 -12.96 10.64
N SER A 100 -19.84 -11.98 10.23
CA SER A 100 -21.25 -11.83 10.60
C SER A 100 -22.22 -12.55 9.65
N GLY A 101 -21.73 -13.40 8.75
CA GLY A 101 -22.56 -14.17 7.81
C GLY A 101 -23.05 -13.39 6.58
N LYS A 102 -22.86 -12.06 6.53
CA LYS A 102 -23.30 -11.23 5.39
C LYS A 102 -22.43 -11.49 4.16
N THR A 103 -23.06 -11.69 3.00
CA THR A 103 -22.37 -11.83 1.71
C THR A 103 -21.62 -10.54 1.38
N ARG A 104 -20.33 -10.66 1.10
CA ARG A 104 -19.51 -9.51 0.70
C ARG A 104 -19.61 -9.34 -0.82
N HIS A 105 -20.00 -8.17 -1.28
CA HIS A 105 -19.98 -7.83 -2.70
C HIS A 105 -18.71 -7.06 -3.07
N SER A 106 -18.25 -7.21 -4.31
CA SER A 106 -17.15 -6.44 -4.89
C SER A 106 -17.41 -4.93 -4.81
N TYR A 107 -16.32 -4.17 -4.80
CA TYR A 107 -16.33 -2.72 -4.81
C TYR A 107 -16.60 -2.12 -6.21
N ILE A 108 -16.50 -2.94 -7.26
CA ILE A 108 -16.73 -2.55 -8.66
C ILE A 108 -17.74 -3.52 -9.29
N CYS A 109 -18.56 -3.01 -10.21
CA CYS A 109 -19.54 -3.85 -10.92
C CYS A 109 -18.85 -4.83 -11.89
N LYS A 110 -19.52 -5.92 -12.22
CA LYS A 110 -19.04 -6.99 -13.13
C LYS A 110 -18.51 -6.40 -14.43
N ARG A 111 -19.29 -5.54 -15.10
CA ARG A 111 -18.91 -4.86 -16.35
C ARG A 111 -17.58 -4.10 -16.23
N CYS A 112 -17.38 -3.34 -15.16
CA CYS A 112 -16.12 -2.62 -14.93
C CYS A 112 -14.95 -3.57 -14.62
N ASP A 113 -15.19 -4.63 -13.86
CA ASP A 113 -14.17 -5.63 -13.55
C ASP A 113 -13.76 -6.41 -14.81
N ASP A 114 -14.72 -6.82 -15.65
CA ASP A 114 -14.47 -7.52 -16.91
C ASP A 114 -13.66 -6.66 -17.88
N LYS A 115 -14.02 -5.38 -18.02
CA LYS A 115 -13.23 -4.42 -18.81
C LYS A 115 -11.79 -4.33 -18.29
N ASN A 116 -11.60 -4.17 -16.99
CA ASN A 116 -10.28 -4.09 -16.35
C ASN A 116 -9.49 -5.41 -16.48
N ARG A 117 -10.15 -6.57 -16.45
CA ARG A 117 -9.51 -7.87 -16.73
C ARG A 117 -9.07 -7.95 -18.19
N GLY A 118 -9.90 -7.49 -19.13
CA GLY A 118 -9.56 -7.40 -20.56
C GLY A 118 -8.34 -6.52 -20.80
N GLU A 119 -8.33 -5.31 -20.25
CA GLU A 119 -7.20 -4.37 -20.34
C GLU A 119 -5.91 -4.97 -19.77
N ARG A 120 -5.97 -5.61 -18.59
CA ARG A 120 -4.81 -6.30 -17.99
C ARG A 120 -4.29 -7.45 -18.85
N ARG A 121 -5.19 -8.24 -19.48
CA ARG A 121 -4.80 -9.31 -20.41
C ARG A 121 -4.10 -8.75 -21.64
N LEU A 122 -4.63 -7.68 -22.24
CA LEU A 122 -4.03 -7.01 -23.39
C LEU A 122 -2.66 -6.41 -23.04
N ALA A 123 -2.55 -5.72 -21.90
CA ALA A 123 -1.29 -5.17 -21.43
C ALA A 123 -0.22 -6.25 -21.20
N ARG A 124 -0.60 -7.40 -20.60
CA ARG A 124 0.30 -8.55 -20.44
C ARG A 124 0.77 -9.08 -21.79
N ARG A 125 -0.13 -9.22 -22.78
CA ARG A 125 0.22 -9.68 -24.13
C ARG A 125 1.20 -8.72 -24.83
N ARG A 126 1.02 -7.40 -24.68
CA ARG A 126 1.95 -6.39 -25.22
C ARG A 126 3.34 -6.52 -24.60
N ARG A 127 3.43 -6.62 -23.27
CA ARG A 127 4.72 -6.79 -22.58
C ARG A 127 5.47 -8.05 -22.99
N LEU A 128 4.76 -9.16 -23.20
CA LEU A 128 5.38 -10.40 -23.68
C LEU A 128 5.95 -10.21 -25.11
N ARG A 129 5.17 -9.62 -26.02
CA ARG A 129 5.65 -9.32 -27.38
C ARG A 129 6.86 -8.37 -27.39
N GLU A 130 6.86 -7.35 -26.54
CA GLU A 130 7.98 -6.41 -26.40
C GLU A 130 9.22 -7.09 -25.79
N SER A 131 9.03 -8.02 -24.85
CA SER A 131 10.12 -8.84 -24.29
C SER A 131 10.75 -9.75 -25.35
N ASP A 132 9.94 -10.34 -26.24
CA ASP A 132 10.43 -11.25 -27.28
C ASP A 132 11.20 -10.50 -28.39
N CYS A 133 10.86 -9.24 -28.66
CA CYS A 133 11.62 -8.37 -29.60
C CYS A 133 12.94 -7.83 -29.02
N SER A 134 13.10 -7.83 -27.69
CA SER A 134 14.31 -7.31 -27.03
C SER A 134 15.42 -8.36 -26.89
N ALA A 135 15.11 -9.64 -27.14
CA ALA A 135 16.04 -10.77 -27.06
C ALA A 135 16.78 -11.06 -28.39
N VAL A 136 16.56 -10.23 -29.42
CA VAL A 136 17.25 -10.30 -30.72
C VAL A 136 18.15 -9.06 -30.86
N LYS A 137 19.19 -8.98 -30.04
CA LYS A 137 20.38 -8.12 -30.19
C LYS A 137 21.56 -8.82 -29.51
#